data_AF-A0A8I5TJT9-F1
#
_entry.id   AF-A0A8I5TJT9-F1
#
_cell.length_a   1.000
_cell.length_b   1.000
_cell.length_c   1.000
_cell.angle_alpha   90.00
_cell.angle_beta   90.00
_cell.angle_gamma   90.00
#
_symmetry.space_group_name_H-M   'P 1'
#
loop_
_entity.id
_entity.type
_entity.pdbx_description
1 polymer ?
#
loop_
_entity_poly.entity_id
_entity_poly.type
_entity_poly.pdbx_seq_one_letter_code
_entity_poly.pdbx_strand_id
1 'polypeptide(L)'
;MQPDWLIEKAYLRMKPGPDRMAPVKKGGKKKKGRSAINEVVTREHTINIHKSIHGVGFKKRAPWALKEIRKFAMKEMGTLDVRN
;
A
#
# COMPACT_ATOMS: atom_id res chain seq x y z
N MET A 1 17.01 -4.13 -57.08
CA MET A 1 16.69 -3.18 -55.98
C MET A 1 15.89 -3.97 -54.95
N GLN A 2 16.40 -4.14 -53.72
CA GLN A 2 15.63 -4.82 -52.66
C GLN A 2 14.63 -3.82 -52.05
N PRO A 3 13.39 -4.22 -51.73
CA PRO A 3 12.37 -3.29 -51.26
C PRO A 3 12.60 -2.87 -49.80
N ASP A 4 12.66 -1.55 -49.57
CA ASP A 4 12.92 -0.86 -48.29
C ASP A 4 11.99 -1.27 -47.13
N TRP A 5 10.82 -1.82 -47.46
CA TRP A 5 9.88 -2.43 -46.52
C TRP A 5 10.53 -3.46 -45.58
N LEU A 6 11.52 -4.23 -46.07
CA LEU A 6 12.19 -5.25 -45.25
C LEU A 6 13.02 -4.61 -44.13
N ILE A 7 13.56 -3.42 -44.37
CA ILE A 7 14.33 -2.65 -43.39
C ILE A 7 13.39 -2.03 -42.35
N GLU A 8 12.24 -1.47 -42.77
CA GLU A 8 11.22 -0.95 -41.85
C GLU A 8 10.60 -2.03 -40.96
N LYS A 9 10.33 -3.22 -41.53
CA LYS A 9 9.74 -4.34 -40.78
C LYS A 9 10.73 -4.92 -39.75
N ALA A 10 12.03 -4.94 -40.08
CA ALA A 10 13.08 -5.29 -39.14
C ALA A 10 13.23 -4.23 -38.02
N TYR A 11 13.08 -2.95 -38.37
CA TYR A 11 13.13 -1.84 -37.41
C TYR A 11 11.98 -1.87 -36.39
N LEU A 12 10.75 -2.18 -36.82
CA LEU A 12 9.60 -2.37 -35.92
C LEU A 12 9.74 -3.59 -35.02
N ARG A 13 10.35 -4.68 -35.51
CA ARG A 13 10.61 -5.91 -34.74
C ARG A 13 11.67 -5.71 -33.64
N MET A 14 12.63 -4.80 -33.86
CA MET A 14 13.72 -4.52 -32.93
C MET A 14 13.39 -3.53 -31.81
N LYS A 15 12.25 -2.81 -31.87
CA LYS A 15 11.88 -1.93 -30.75
C LYS A 15 11.46 -2.75 -29.52
N PRO A 16 12.11 -2.57 -28.35
CA PRO A 16 11.64 -3.19 -27.13
C PRO A 16 10.27 -2.59 -26.76
N GLY A 17 9.27 -3.46 -26.58
CA GLY A 17 7.95 -3.06 -26.12
C GLY A 17 8.00 -2.48 -24.69
N PRO A 18 6.94 -1.77 -24.27
CA PRO A 18 6.87 -1.11 -22.96
C PRO A 18 7.04 -2.06 -21.77
N ASP A 19 6.93 -3.37 -21.99
CA ASP A 19 7.06 -4.43 -20.99
C ASP A 19 8.52 -4.87 -20.74
N ARG A 20 9.51 -4.40 -21.53
CA ARG A 20 10.94 -4.75 -21.37
C ARG A 20 11.79 -3.68 -20.67
N MET A 21 11.23 -2.95 -19.71
CA MET A 21 12.03 -2.17 -18.76
C MET A 21 12.35 -3.03 -17.54
N ALA A 22 13.61 -3.44 -17.38
CA ALA A 22 14.08 -4.00 -16.12
C ALA A 22 13.82 -2.98 -14.98
N PRO A 23 13.37 -3.41 -13.79
CA PRO A 23 13.07 -2.47 -12.72
C PRO A 23 14.35 -1.71 -12.34
N VAL A 24 14.33 -0.40 -12.54
CA VAL A 24 15.40 0.48 -12.10
C VAL A 24 15.53 0.31 -10.59
N LYS A 25 16.69 -0.13 -10.12
CA LYS A 25 16.99 -0.31 -8.70
C LYS A 25 17.10 1.09 -8.08
N LYS A 26 15.97 1.71 -7.79
CA LYS A 26 15.88 2.99 -7.07
C LYS A 26 16.59 2.77 -5.74
N GLY A 27 17.77 3.38 -5.58
CA GLY A 27 18.62 3.25 -4.41
C GLY A 27 17.76 3.36 -3.15
N GLY A 28 17.64 2.23 -2.46
CA GLY A 28 16.86 2.14 -1.23
C GLY A 28 17.47 3.12 -0.24
N LYS A 29 16.71 4.18 0.08
CA LYS A 29 16.99 5.08 1.19
C LYS A 29 17.29 4.18 2.39
N LYS A 30 18.55 4.14 2.86
CA LYS A 30 18.94 3.41 4.08
C LYS A 30 17.93 3.82 5.15
N LYS A 31 17.04 2.90 5.53
CA LYS A 31 16.10 3.14 6.62
C LYS A 31 16.99 3.34 7.84
N LYS A 32 17.13 4.60 8.27
CA LYS A 32 17.74 4.98 9.54
C LYS A 32 17.17 4.02 10.58
N GLY A 33 18.03 3.26 11.25
CA GLY A 33 17.59 2.21 12.17
C GLY A 33 16.49 2.76 13.06
N ARG A 34 15.31 2.14 13.04
CA ARG A 34 14.23 2.51 13.95
C ARG A 34 14.82 2.33 15.36
N SER A 35 14.84 3.42 16.12
CA SER A 35 15.27 3.36 17.51
C SER A 35 14.24 2.55 18.29
N ALA A 36 14.68 1.51 19.01
CA ALA A 36 13.83 0.60 19.80
C ALA A 36 12.87 1.33 20.75
N ILE A 37 13.25 2.54 21.19
CA ILE A 37 12.42 3.42 22.03
C ILE A 37 11.10 3.81 21.33
N ASN A 38 11.08 3.95 20.01
CA ASN A 38 9.86 4.24 19.24
C ASN A 38 9.07 2.98 18.87
N GLU A 39 9.61 1.79 19.12
CA GLU A 39 8.96 0.52 18.79
C GLU A 39 7.95 0.12 19.87
N VAL A 40 8.27 0.42 21.15
CA VAL A 40 7.39 0.12 22.28
C VAL A 40 6.78 1.41 22.79
N VAL A 41 5.53 1.65 22.39
CA VAL A 41 4.81 2.87 22.73
C VAL A 41 3.43 2.51 23.28
N THR A 42 3.05 3.09 24.41
CA THR A 42 1.70 3.02 24.97
C THR A 42 1.05 4.40 24.92
N ARG A 43 -0.14 4.51 24.33
CA ARG A 43 -0.89 5.77 24.19
C ARG A 43 -2.36 5.53 24.45
N GLU A 44 -3.01 6.49 25.09
CA GLU A 44 -4.47 6.52 25.24
C GLU A 44 -5.09 7.31 24.10
N HIS A 45 -6.11 6.73 23.47
CA HIS A 45 -6.80 7.33 22.33
C HIS A 45 -8.31 7.24 22.50
N THR A 46 -9.00 8.34 22.26
CA THR A 46 -10.46 8.37 22.19
C THR A 46 -10.89 8.27 20.73
N ILE A 47 -11.66 7.24 20.40
CA ILE A 47 -12.11 6.97 19.03
C ILE A 47 -13.57 7.40 18.87
N ASN A 48 -13.86 8.27 17.90
CA ASN A 48 -15.24 8.64 17.58
C ASN A 48 -15.93 7.57 16.72
N ILE A 49 -16.55 6.59 17.38
CA ILE A 49 -17.25 5.49 16.71
C ILE A 49 -18.51 5.98 16.00
N HIS A 50 -19.19 7.02 16.51
CA HIS A 50 -20.46 7.51 15.98
C HIS A 50 -20.39 7.89 14.49
N LYS A 51 -19.31 8.56 14.08
CA LYS A 51 -19.08 8.93 12.68
C LYS A 51 -18.91 7.71 11.78
N SER A 52 -18.26 6.66 12.27
CA SER A 52 -17.94 5.46 11.50
C SER A 52 -19.12 4.49 11.38
N ILE A 53 -20.05 4.52 12.34
CA ILE A 53 -21.27 3.68 12.34
C ILE A 53 -22.52 4.42 11.85
N HIS A 54 -22.35 5.62 11.32
CA HIS A 54 -23.43 6.41 10.75
C HIS A 54 -23.96 5.71 9.48
N GLY A 55 -25.28 5.54 9.39
CA GLY A 55 -25.93 4.84 8.26
C GLY A 55 -25.77 3.32 8.22
N VAL A 56 -25.06 2.71 9.19
CA VAL A 56 -24.92 1.24 9.26
C VAL A 56 -26.16 0.62 9.92
N GLY A 57 -26.71 -0.43 9.33
CA GLY A 57 -27.84 -1.16 9.90
C GLY A 57 -27.54 -1.73 11.29
N PHE A 58 -28.54 -1.74 12.17
CA PHE A 58 -28.37 -2.03 13.61
C PHE A 58 -27.60 -3.32 13.91
N LYS A 59 -27.95 -4.43 13.23
CA LYS A 59 -27.30 -5.74 13.39
C LYS A 59 -25.82 -5.76 12.98
N LYS A 60 -25.39 -4.82 12.13
CA LYS A 60 -24.01 -4.74 11.61
C LYS A 60 -23.17 -3.69 12.34
N ARG A 61 -23.74 -2.95 13.30
CA ARG A 61 -23.09 -1.80 13.93
C ARG A 61 -21.88 -2.18 14.80
N ALA A 62 -22.07 -3.17 15.67
CA ALA A 62 -21.00 -3.71 16.52
C ALA A 62 -19.82 -4.30 15.72
N PRO A 63 -20.03 -5.20 14.74
CA PRO A 63 -18.91 -5.73 13.96
C PRO A 63 -18.24 -4.66 13.10
N TRP A 64 -18.95 -3.60 12.67
CA TRP A 64 -18.34 -2.45 11.99
C TRP A 64 -17.47 -1.61 12.93
N ALA A 65 -17.95 -1.32 14.14
CA ALA A 65 -17.18 -0.57 15.14
C ALA A 65 -15.85 -1.28 15.46
N LEU A 66 -15.88 -2.60 15.64
CA LEU A 66 -14.68 -3.41 15.88
C LEU A 66 -13.68 -3.31 14.72
N LYS A 67 -14.15 -3.37 13.47
CA LYS A 67 -13.29 -3.20 12.30
C LYS A 67 -12.62 -1.83 12.27
N GLU A 68 -13.35 -0.78 12.65
CA GLU A 68 -12.80 0.57 12.68
C GLU A 68 -11.76 0.75 13.80
N ILE A 69 -11.98 0.16 14.98
CA ILE A 69 -10.99 0.16 16.06
C ILE A 69 -9.68 -0.51 15.61
N ARG A 70 -9.77 -1.67 14.93
CA ARG A 70 -8.59 -2.34 14.38
C ARG A 70 -7.87 -1.49 13.34
N LYS A 71 -8.63 -0.85 12.44
CA LYS A 71 -8.09 0.06 11.42
C LYS A 71 -7.39 1.26 12.04
N PHE A 72 -7.95 1.82 13.11
CA PHE A 72 -7.35 2.92 13.86
C PHE A 72 -6.02 2.49 14.51
N ALA A 73 -6.01 1.35 15.19
CA ALA A 73 -4.79 0.79 15.81
C ALA A 73 -3.69 0.54 14.78
N MET A 74 -4.02 -0.07 13.63
CA MET A 74 -3.06 -0.29 12.55
C MET A 74 -2.49 1.01 11.99
N LYS A 75 -3.32 2.06 11.88
CA LYS A 75 -2.90 3.35 11.32
C LYS A 75 -2.00 4.14 12.28
N GLU A 76 -2.38 4.24 13.55
CA GLU A 76 -1.64 5.05 14.52
C GLU A 76 -0.39 4.34 15.07
N MET A 77 -0.49 3.04 15.32
CA MET A 77 0.63 2.27 15.86
C MET A 77 1.55 1.71 14.76
N GLY A 78 1.06 1.62 13.51
CA GLY A 78 1.82 1.09 12.38
C GLY A 78 2.12 -0.41 12.49
N THR A 79 1.41 -1.13 13.35
CA THR A 79 1.51 -2.58 13.54
C THR A 79 0.42 -3.30 12.74
N LEU A 80 0.76 -4.44 12.14
CA LEU A 80 -0.22 -5.26 11.42
C LEU A 80 -0.98 -6.21 12.35
N ASP A 81 -0.36 -6.58 13.48
CA ASP A 81 -0.98 -7.42 14.50
C ASP A 81 -1.78 -6.56 15.48
N VAL A 82 -3.09 -6.77 15.52
CA VAL A 82 -4.03 -6.17 16.48
C VAL A 82 -4.88 -7.30 17.03
N ARG A 83 -4.75 -7.54 18.33
CA ARG A 83 -5.41 -8.66 19.04
C ARG A 83 -6.88 -8.36 19.30
N ASN A 84 -7.68 -9.42 19.35
CA ASN A 84 -9.15 -9.39 19.53
C ASN A 84 -9.58 -9.53 20.97
#